data_AF-A0AAU3IWQ9-F1
#
_entry.id   AF-A0AAU3IWQ9-F1
#
_cell.length_a   1.000
_cell.length_b   1.000
_cell.length_c   1.000
_cell.angle_alpha   90.00
_cell.angle_beta   90.00
_cell.angle_gamma   90.00
#
_symmetry.space_group_name_H-M   'P 1'
#
loop_
_entity.id
_entity.type
_entity.pdbx_description
1 polymer ?
#
loop_
_entity_poly.entity_id
_entity_poly.type
_entity_poly.pdbx_seq_one_letter_code
_entity_poly.pdbx_strand_id
1 'polypeptide(L)' 'MTGRHQNRQACVFVLHAHVVVVTTLRHRVFTGAHPERMEQITRDLCTDLACEVAEFNGEANHVHLLVNFPPTVAC' A
#
# COMPACT_ATOMS: atom_id res chain seq x y z
N MET A 1 -0.35 34.65 26.05
CA MET A 1 -1.02 33.36 26.31
C MET A 1 -2.16 33.21 25.31
N THR A 2 -1.95 32.49 24.21
CA THR A 2 -3.07 32.12 23.31
C THR A 2 -2.76 30.73 22.77
N GLY A 3 -3.21 29.70 23.49
CA GLY A 3 -3.11 28.32 23.08
C GLY A 3 -4.10 28.04 21.95
N ARG A 4 -3.59 27.68 20.78
CA ARG A 4 -4.40 27.07 19.71
C ARG A 4 -4.81 25.67 20.18
N HIS A 5 -6.06 25.51 20.59
CA HIS A 5 -6.67 24.19 20.70
C HIS A 5 -7.09 23.70 19.31
N GLN A 6 -6.22 22.92 18.66
CA GLN A 6 -6.64 22.08 17.53
C GLN A 6 -7.24 20.80 18.09
N ASN A 7 -8.55 20.81 18.31
CA ASN A 7 -9.31 19.61 18.66
C ASN A 7 -9.50 18.74 17.40
N ARG A 8 -8.48 17.95 17.07
CA ARG A 8 -8.58 16.86 16.10
C ARG A 8 -9.18 15.67 16.86
N GLN A 9 -10.36 15.21 16.48
CA GLN A 9 -10.93 13.98 17.05
C GLN A 9 -9.90 12.85 16.87
N ALA A 10 -9.34 12.38 17.99
CA ALA A 10 -8.33 11.33 17.98
C ALA A 10 -9.04 9.98 17.84
N CYS A 11 -9.46 9.68 16.62
CA CYS A 11 -9.93 8.36 16.29
C CYS A 11 -8.71 7.53 15.87
N VAL A 12 -8.37 6.53 16.68
CA VAL A 12 -7.24 5.63 16.42
C VAL A 12 -7.77 4.49 15.56
N PHE A 13 -7.30 4.42 14.32
CA PHE A 13 -7.62 3.33 13.40
C PHE A 13 -6.35 2.64 12.97
N VAL A 14 -6.43 1.32 12.83
CA VAL A 14 -5.42 0.51 12.18
C VAL A 14 -6.11 -0.08 10.96
N LEU A 15 -5.77 0.47 9.78
CA LEU A 15 -6.40 0.10 8.53
C LEU A 15 -5.38 -0.63 7.66
N HIS A 16 -5.63 -1.92 7.46
CA HIS A 16 -4.82 -2.79 6.61
C HIS A 16 -5.63 -3.20 5.38
N ALA A 17 -5.05 -3.05 4.20
CA ALA A 17 -5.57 -3.59 2.96
C ALA A 17 -4.63 -4.67 2.44
N HIS A 18 -5.20 -5.85 2.14
CA HIS A 18 -4.49 -6.90 1.42
C HIS A 18 -4.93 -6.88 -0.04
N VAL A 19 -4.03 -6.44 -0.91
CA VAL A 19 -4.26 -6.28 -2.35
C VAL A 19 -3.54 -7.40 -3.07
N VAL A 20 -4.25 -8.14 -3.93
CA VAL A 20 -3.67 -9.19 -4.77
C VAL A 20 -3.79 -8.77 -6.22
N VAL A 21 -2.65 -8.56 -6.87
CA VAL A 21 -2.57 -8.24 -8.29
C VAL A 21 -2.27 -9.51 -9.05
N VAL A 22 -3.15 -9.90 -9.96
CA VAL A 22 -3.01 -11.13 -10.76
C VAL A 22 -2.83 -10.77 -12.23
N THR A 23 -1.94 -11.46 -12.92
CA THR A 23 -1.71 -11.26 -14.35
C THR A 23 -2.93 -11.73 -15.16
N THR A 24 -3.18 -11.09 -16.30
CA THR A 24 -4.25 -11.51 -17.20
C THR A 24 -4.08 -13.00 -17.55
N LEU A 25 -5.16 -13.78 -17.42
CA LEU A 25 -5.17 -15.24 -17.59
C LEU A 25 -4.15 -16.02 -16.74
N ARG A 26 -3.61 -15.43 -15.66
CA ARG A 26 -2.59 -16.03 -14.78
C ARG A 26 -1.32 -16.46 -15.52
N HIS A 27 -1.00 -15.79 -16.62
CA HIS A 27 0.27 -16.03 -17.31
C HIS A 27 1.47 -15.72 -16.40
N ARG A 28 2.50 -16.56 -16.49
CA ARG A 28 3.72 -16.46 -15.69
C ARG A 28 4.68 -15.39 -16.23
N VAL A 29 4.25 -14.13 -16.23
CA VAL A 29 5.00 -13.02 -16.85
C VAL A 29 5.98 -12.34 -15.88
N PHE A 30 5.77 -12.47 -14.56
CA PHE A 30 6.70 -11.94 -13.58
C PHE A 30 7.94 -12.85 -13.51
N THR A 31 9.03 -12.40 -14.13
CA THR A 31 10.30 -13.14 -14.22
C THR A 31 11.48 -12.17 -14.05
N GLY A 32 12.63 -12.63 -13.54
CA GLY A 32 13.82 -11.79 -13.42
C GLY A 32 13.56 -10.50 -12.63
N ALA A 33 13.77 -9.34 -13.26
CA ALA A 33 13.67 -8.01 -12.64
C ALA A 33 12.23 -7.46 -12.46
N HIS A 34 11.19 -8.17 -12.94
CA HIS A 34 9.81 -7.69 -12.84
C HIS A 34 9.30 -7.52 -11.40
N PRO A 35 9.54 -8.47 -10.45
CA PRO A 35 9.09 -8.32 -9.06
C PRO A 35 9.72 -7.11 -8.38
N GLU A 36 11.02 -6.89 -8.58
CA GLU A 36 11.75 -5.74 -8.02
C GLU A 36 11.17 -4.42 -8.55
N ARG A 37 10.88 -4.35 -9.86
CA ARG A 37 10.27 -3.16 -10.45
C ARG A 37 8.86 -2.92 -9.92
N MET A 38 8.07 -3.97 -9.76
CA MET A 38 6.72 -3.89 -9.20
C MET A 38 6.75 -3.40 -7.76
N GLU A 39 7.67 -3.92 -6.93
CA GLU A 39 7.85 -3.47 -5.56
C GLU A 39 8.18 -1.97 -5.51
N GLN A 40 9.10 -1.50 -6.36
CA GLN A 40 9.44 -0.09 -6.42
C GLN A 40 8.22 0.77 -6.79
N ILE A 41 7.48 0.40 -7.84
CA ILE A 41 6.26 1.12 -8.26
C ILE A 41 5.25 1.17 -7.11
N THR A 42 5.07 0.06 -6.41
CA THR A 42 4.15 -0.02 -5.27
C THR A 42 4.58 0.90 -4.13
N ARG A 43 5.87 0.95 -3.81
CA ARG A 43 6.40 1.85 -2.78
C ARG A 43 6.25 3.33 -3.16
N ASP A 44 6.51 3.67 -4.43
CA ASP A 44 6.31 5.03 -4.95
C ASP A 44 4.83 5.43 -4.85
N LEU A 45 3.92 4.56 -5.30
CA LEU A 45 2.47 4.80 -5.24
C LEU A 45 1.96 4.93 -3.79
N CYS A 46 2.44 4.08 -2.89
CA CYS A 46 2.06 4.18 -1.48
C CYS A 46 2.54 5.50 -0.87
N THR A 47 3.74 5.98 -1.24
CA THR A 47 4.25 7.27 -0.80
C THR A 47 3.33 8.42 -1.25
N ASP A 48 2.89 8.41 -2.52
CA ASP A 48 1.99 9.43 -3.07
C ASP A 48 0.60 9.42 -2.41
N LEU A 49 0.14 8.25 -1.98
CA LEU A 49 -1.15 8.07 -1.30
C LEU A 49 -1.06 8.24 0.23
N ALA A 50 0.10 8.60 0.77
CA ALA A 50 0.40 8.63 2.21
C ALA A 50 0.14 7.28 2.92
N CYS A 51 0.28 6.17 2.19
CA CYS A 51 0.16 4.81 2.67
C CYS A 51 1.56 4.20 2.92
N GLU A 52 1.62 3.14 3.72
CA GLU A 52 2.86 2.41 4.00
C GLU A 52 2.76 0.96 3.52
N VAL A 53 3.78 0.49 2.81
CA VAL A 53 3.90 -0.93 2.43
C VAL A 53 4.41 -1.73 3.62
N ALA A 54 3.56 -2.57 4.20
CA ALA A 54 3.92 -3.45 5.30
C ALA A 54 4.59 -4.74 4.80
N GLU A 55 4.11 -5.30 3.69
CA GLU A 55 4.66 -6.53 3.10
C GLU A 55 4.43 -6.55 1.59
N PHE A 56 5.40 -7.07 0.84
CA PHE A 56 5.30 -7.31 -0.60
C PHE A 56 5.89 -8.68 -0.92
N ASN A 57 5.08 -9.57 -1.49
CA ASN A 57 5.51 -10.90 -1.94
C ASN A 57 4.98 -11.17 -3.35
N GLY A 58 5.78 -11.80 -4.20
CA GLY A 58 5.42 -12.05 -5.59
C GLY A 58 5.69 -13.49 -6.02
N GLU A 59 4.74 -14.06 -6.75
CA GLU A 59 4.92 -15.27 -7.56
C GLU A 59 4.90 -14.91 -9.06
N ALA A 60 5.17 -15.89 -9.92
CA ALA A 60 5.33 -15.66 -11.36
C ALA A 60 4.08 -15.08 -12.06
N ASN A 61 2.90 -15.20 -11.47
CA ASN A 61 1.62 -14.77 -12.05
C ASN A 61 0.78 -13.87 -11.13
N HIS A 62 1.25 -13.57 -9.91
CA HIS A 62 0.53 -12.68 -9.00
C HIS A 62 1.46 -12.06 -7.96
N VAL A 63 1.02 -10.97 -7.36
CA VAL A 63 1.71 -10.25 -6.29
C VAL A 63 0.73 -9.98 -5.16
N HIS A 64 1.18 -10.26 -3.94
CA HIS A 64 0.55 -9.94 -2.68
C HIS A 64 1.15 -8.66 -2.11
N LEU A 65 0.28 -7.72 -1.75
CA LEU A 65 0.65 -6.45 -1.16
C LEU A 65 -0.17 -6.21 0.10
N LEU A 66 0.51 -5.99 1.22
CA LEU A 66 -0.10 -5.54 2.47
C LEU A 66 0.22 -4.05 2.68
N VAL A 67 -0.82 -3.21 2.74
CA VAL A 67 -0.69 -1.75 2.88
C VAL A 67 -1.40 -1.26 4.13
N ASN A 68 -0.74 -0.37 4.87
CA ASN A 68 -1.34 0.43 5.92
C ASN A 68 -1.76 1.78 5.32
N PHE A 69 -3.00 2.21 5.54
CA PHE A 69 -3.49 3.49 5.00
C PHE A 69 -4.01 4.41 6.10
N PRO A 70 -3.79 5.73 6.01
CA PRO A 70 -4.27 6.65 7.02
C PRO A 70 -5.78 6.85 6.89
N PRO A 71 -6.50 7.11 8.00
CA PRO A 71 -7.95 7.30 7.97
C PRO A 71 -8.38 8.53 7.16
N THR A 72 -7.48 9.47 6.88
CA THR A 72 -7.70 10.63 6.01
C THR A 72 -7.98 10.29 4.55
N VAL A 73 -7.66 9.07 4.09
CA VAL A 73 -7.96 8.64 2.70
C VAL A 73 -9.33 7.94 2.61
N ALA A 74 -9.91 7.56 3.76
CA ALA A 74 -11.18 6.83 3.84
C ALA A 74 -12.37 7.71 4.27
N CYS A 75 -12.16 9.01 4.49
CA CYS A 75 -13.16 9.97 4.97
C CYS A 75 -13.21 11.21 4.08
#